data_AF-A0AAE9WGN9-F1
#
_entry.id   AF-A0AAE9WGN9-F1
#
_cell.length_a   1.000
_cell.length_b   1.000
_cell.length_c   1.000
_cell.angle_alpha   90.00
_cell.angle_beta   90.00
_cell.angle_gamma   90.00
#
_symmetry.space_group_name_H-M   'P 1'
#
loop_
_entity.id
_entity.type
_entity.pdbx_description
1 polymer ?
#
loop_
_entity_poly.entity_id
_entity_poly.type
_entity_poly.pdbx_seq_one_letter_code
_entity_poly.pdbx_strand_id
1 'polypeptide(L)'
;MSLNKKAKSRPRPPMDPSNTAKRRAARSARFSSGTDLKYQTLRKSRMKEQEAFEAQQSKHWQESTILVGTCTQMCPEFEVAERTIQKSIHPYEKHPETHQPDPEFTVKAYHRPAAGKGPILPSDVRPPAILRKTTEYLLQQVLRKHPFHEAHAFVRDRTRAIRQDFSVQSSFTNESIYCHELIARFHIVSLHELKGQPAFSSQQEIEQLSKVLYTLGQLYDYKRMKNQANRHEPEFRAYMVLLSLGDPAISVETLSWSPDLIEKPIVQTALALHSYAQRNNHTEQRFKHVDLSLISSTNTEAAPNFYTRFFKVAKGFKTTFLMACILDMFLPSLRTGALKAMKKSYLSAHANIPFSDLLRILSLPRNEELIKICKSHGLQIEFTDEQPLSVILNKRALIHDPLPEDNEYSYLANTKHPKISISNIICVASDHAKLQRRRSKKDPRKNSSSKRGSNPKIL
;
A
#
# COMPACT_ATOMS: atom_id res chain seq x y z
N MET A 1 -22.61 -68.94 -14.75
CA MET A 1 -24.07 -69.13 -14.97
C MET A 1 -24.82 -68.51 -13.79
N SER A 2 -25.45 -67.35 -13.96
CA SER A 2 -26.70 -67.03 -13.27
C SER A 2 -27.41 -65.94 -14.05
N LEU A 3 -28.67 -66.21 -14.36
CA LEU A 3 -29.46 -65.60 -15.43
C LEU A 3 -30.18 -64.32 -14.98
N ASN A 4 -30.24 -63.37 -15.91
CA ASN A 4 -31.14 -62.22 -15.96
C ASN A 4 -32.59 -62.55 -15.53
N LYS A 5 -33.16 -61.75 -14.63
CA LYS A 5 -34.61 -61.51 -14.57
C LYS A 5 -34.88 -60.01 -14.75
N LYS A 6 -35.30 -59.63 -15.96
CA LYS A 6 -35.83 -58.30 -16.27
C LYS A 6 -37.21 -58.14 -15.62
N ALA A 7 -37.35 -57.19 -14.69
CA ALA A 7 -38.65 -56.72 -14.23
C ALA A 7 -39.23 -55.71 -15.22
N LYS A 8 -40.45 -55.97 -15.71
CA LYS A 8 -41.21 -55.14 -16.66
C LYS A 8 -41.52 -53.76 -16.06
N SER A 9 -41.17 -52.69 -16.75
CA SER A 9 -41.58 -51.32 -16.41
C SER A 9 -43.07 -51.11 -16.69
N ARG A 10 -43.81 -50.58 -15.71
CA ARG A 10 -45.20 -50.11 -15.88
C ARG A 10 -45.27 -49.01 -16.96
N PRO A 11 -46.36 -48.93 -17.77
CA PRO A 11 -46.54 -47.81 -18.70
C PRO A 11 -46.71 -46.52 -17.92
N ARG A 12 -46.00 -45.45 -18.32
CA ARG A 12 -46.29 -44.11 -17.79
C ARG A 12 -47.64 -43.65 -18.35
N PRO A 13 -48.50 -43.01 -17.54
CA PRO A 13 -49.75 -42.47 -18.03
C PRO A 13 -49.48 -41.40 -19.10
N PRO A 14 -50.39 -41.19 -20.07
CA PRO A 14 -50.19 -40.21 -21.14
C PRO A 14 -50.03 -38.82 -20.51
N MET A 15 -48.91 -38.16 -20.75
CA MET A 15 -48.74 -36.77 -20.35
C MET A 15 -49.55 -35.89 -21.28
N ASP A 16 -50.55 -35.20 -20.72
CA ASP A 16 -51.31 -34.15 -21.40
C ASP A 16 -50.35 -33.04 -21.90
N PRO A 17 -50.23 -32.84 -23.24
CA PRO A 17 -49.30 -31.87 -23.83
C PRO A 17 -49.59 -30.42 -23.42
N SER A 18 -50.84 -30.13 -23.02
CA SER A 18 -51.32 -28.77 -22.75
C SER A 18 -50.70 -28.13 -21.50
N ASN A 19 -50.15 -28.93 -20.59
CA ASN A 19 -49.61 -28.45 -19.31
C ASN A 19 -48.08 -28.34 -19.28
N THR A 20 -47.41 -28.82 -20.34
CA THR A 20 -45.94 -28.77 -20.45
C THR A 20 -45.42 -27.36 -20.69
N ALA A 21 -46.16 -26.57 -21.48
CA ALA A 21 -45.84 -25.16 -21.77
C ALA A 21 -46.01 -24.28 -20.51
N LYS A 22 -47.10 -24.47 -19.75
CA LYS A 22 -47.31 -23.75 -18.47
C LYS A 22 -46.29 -24.15 -17.41
N ARG A 23 -45.88 -25.42 -17.31
CA ARG A 23 -44.81 -25.85 -16.39
C ARG A 23 -43.42 -25.38 -16.82
N ARG A 24 -43.13 -25.31 -18.13
CA ARG A 24 -41.90 -24.68 -18.67
C ARG A 24 -41.89 -23.18 -18.44
N ALA A 25 -43.01 -22.49 -18.67
CA ALA A 25 -43.16 -21.07 -18.40
C ALA A 25 -43.06 -20.76 -16.90
N ALA A 26 -43.67 -21.58 -16.03
CA ALA A 26 -43.55 -21.45 -14.58
C ALA A 26 -42.15 -21.81 -14.07
N ARG A 27 -41.43 -22.76 -14.71
CA ARG A 27 -39.98 -22.98 -14.42
C ARG A 27 -39.15 -21.80 -14.89
N SER A 28 -39.36 -21.30 -16.11
CA SER A 28 -38.66 -20.15 -16.67
C SER A 28 -38.89 -18.90 -15.83
N ALA A 29 -40.11 -18.67 -15.35
CA ALA A 29 -40.46 -17.59 -14.44
C ALA A 29 -39.87 -17.76 -13.03
N ARG A 30 -39.65 -19.00 -12.58
CA ARG A 30 -38.91 -19.31 -11.35
C ARG A 30 -37.39 -19.10 -11.49
N PHE A 31 -36.86 -19.20 -12.71
CA PHE A 31 -35.44 -18.93 -13.00
C PHE A 31 -35.17 -17.46 -13.35
N SER A 32 -36.16 -16.71 -13.86
CA SER A 32 -36.07 -15.25 -14.01
C SER A 32 -36.31 -14.56 -12.67
N SER A 33 -35.31 -14.59 -11.78
CA SER A 33 -35.32 -13.69 -10.62
C SER A 33 -35.46 -12.23 -11.12
N GLY A 34 -36.11 -11.34 -10.36
CA GLY A 34 -36.23 -9.91 -10.74
C GLY A 34 -34.87 -9.25 -11.00
N THR A 35 -33.81 -9.78 -10.38
CA THR A 35 -32.41 -9.44 -10.59
C THR A 35 -31.89 -9.76 -12.00
N ASP A 36 -32.30 -10.89 -12.59
CA ASP A 36 -31.94 -11.29 -13.95
C ASP A 36 -32.61 -10.37 -14.98
N LEU A 37 -33.88 -10.01 -14.76
CA LEU A 37 -34.58 -9.04 -15.61
C LEU A 37 -33.93 -7.65 -15.55
N LYS A 38 -33.55 -7.19 -14.35
CA LYS A 38 -32.86 -5.90 -14.16
C LYS A 38 -31.53 -5.86 -14.94
N TYR A 39 -30.71 -6.90 -14.82
CA TYR A 39 -29.46 -6.98 -15.56
C TYR A 39 -29.66 -7.03 -17.08
N GLN A 40 -30.64 -7.81 -17.57
CA GLN A 40 -30.92 -7.87 -19.01
C GLN A 40 -31.34 -6.50 -19.57
N THR A 41 -32.14 -5.74 -18.82
CA THR A 41 -32.51 -4.36 -19.18
C THR A 41 -31.28 -3.45 -19.21
N LEU A 42 -30.46 -3.46 -18.15
CA LEU A 42 -29.24 -2.65 -18.08
C LEU A 42 -28.24 -3.02 -19.18
N ARG A 43 -28.14 -4.30 -19.55
CA ARG A 43 -27.29 -4.78 -20.65
C ARG A 43 -27.73 -4.23 -22.00
N LYS A 44 -29.04 -4.17 -22.27
CA LYS A 44 -29.57 -3.54 -23.49
C LYS A 44 -29.27 -2.05 -23.53
N SER A 45 -29.45 -1.34 -22.42
CA SER A 45 -29.11 0.09 -22.32
C SER A 45 -27.60 0.32 -22.51
N ARG A 46 -26.75 -0.53 -21.93
CA ARG A 46 -25.29 -0.47 -22.07
C ARG A 46 -24.84 -0.66 -23.52
N MET A 47 -25.43 -1.59 -24.27
CA MET A 47 -25.09 -1.78 -25.70
C MET A 47 -25.42 -0.52 -26.52
N LYS A 48 -26.58 0.10 -26.27
CA LYS A 48 -26.95 1.36 -26.93
C LYS A 48 -26.01 2.52 -26.56
N GLU A 49 -25.63 2.62 -25.29
CA GLU A 49 -24.65 3.61 -24.84
C GLU A 49 -23.29 3.40 -25.52
N GLN A 50 -22.84 2.15 -25.63
CA GLN A 50 -21.59 1.80 -26.31
C GLN A 50 -21.63 2.16 -27.79
N GLU A 51 -22.69 1.78 -28.52
CA GLU A 51 -22.86 2.13 -29.93
C GLU A 51 -22.86 3.65 -30.14
N ALA A 52 -23.56 4.40 -29.28
CA ALA A 52 -23.58 5.86 -29.34
C ALA A 52 -22.20 6.48 -29.04
N PHE A 53 -21.47 5.93 -28.07
CA PHE A 53 -20.14 6.40 -27.71
C PHE A 53 -19.12 6.13 -28.81
N GLU A 54 -19.13 4.93 -29.41
CA GLU A 54 -18.27 4.56 -30.53
C GLU A 54 -18.58 5.42 -31.77
N ALA A 55 -19.86 5.73 -32.03
CA ALA A 55 -20.26 6.61 -33.13
C ALA A 55 -19.78 8.07 -32.96
N GLN A 56 -19.56 8.53 -31.72
CA GLN A 56 -19.08 9.87 -31.42
C GLN A 56 -17.56 10.01 -31.41
N GLN A 57 -16.80 8.89 -31.37
CA GLN A 57 -15.35 8.97 -31.32
C GLN A 57 -14.76 9.34 -32.70
N SER A 58 -13.93 10.39 -32.71
CA SER A 58 -13.13 10.71 -33.90
C SER A 58 -12.05 9.63 -34.10
N LYS A 59 -11.77 9.33 -35.38
CA LYS A 59 -10.62 8.48 -35.76
C LYS A 59 -9.28 9.19 -35.52
N HIS A 60 -9.29 10.51 -35.30
CA HIS A 60 -8.10 11.31 -35.08
C HIS A 60 -7.88 11.60 -33.58
N TRP A 61 -6.71 11.25 -33.05
CA TRP A 61 -6.41 11.37 -31.62
C TRP A 61 -6.41 12.83 -31.11
N GLN A 62 -6.07 13.81 -31.96
CA GLN A 62 -6.08 15.24 -31.62
C GLN A 62 -7.48 15.82 -31.41
N GLU A 63 -8.49 15.18 -32.01
CA GLU A 63 -9.90 15.60 -31.93
C GLU A 63 -10.66 14.81 -30.84
N SER A 64 -9.97 13.86 -30.19
CA SER A 64 -10.56 13.04 -29.14
C SER A 64 -10.74 13.87 -27.87
N THR A 65 -11.98 13.95 -27.38
CA THR A 65 -12.28 14.62 -26.11
C THR A 65 -11.82 13.76 -24.94
N ILE A 66 -11.32 14.39 -23.87
CA ILE A 66 -10.97 13.70 -22.63
C ILE A 66 -12.24 13.07 -22.05
N LEU A 67 -12.18 11.78 -21.71
CA LEU A 67 -13.31 11.10 -21.07
C LEU A 67 -13.61 11.72 -19.71
N VAL A 68 -14.87 12.09 -19.48
CA VAL A 68 -15.37 12.56 -18.19
C VAL A 68 -16.33 11.52 -17.63
N GLY A 69 -16.05 11.02 -16.42
CA GLY A 69 -16.90 10.03 -15.78
C GLY A 69 -18.24 10.62 -15.32
N THR A 70 -19.33 9.88 -15.52
CA THR A 70 -20.70 10.27 -15.16
C THR A 70 -21.30 9.40 -14.04
N CYS A 71 -20.56 8.41 -13.53
CA CYS A 71 -21.01 7.57 -12.43
C CYS A 71 -21.09 8.36 -11.12
N THR A 72 -22.30 8.68 -10.66
CA THR A 72 -22.53 9.46 -9.42
C THR A 72 -22.45 8.63 -8.13
N GLN A 73 -22.28 7.31 -8.24
CA GLN A 73 -22.21 6.36 -7.12
C GLN A 73 -20.81 5.79 -6.95
N MET A 74 -20.54 5.13 -5.80
CA MET A 74 -19.23 4.49 -5.57
C MET A 74 -18.98 3.27 -6.47
N CYS A 75 -20.05 2.72 -7.06
CA CYS A 75 -20.02 1.67 -8.07
C CYS A 75 -21.06 1.93 -9.17
N PRO A 76 -20.74 1.74 -10.46
CA PRO A 76 -21.73 1.77 -11.54
C PRO A 76 -22.84 0.74 -11.33
N GLU A 77 -24.09 1.13 -11.62
CA GLU A 77 -25.26 0.25 -11.41
C GLU A 77 -25.17 -1.04 -12.25
N PHE A 78 -24.67 -0.93 -13.48
CA PHE A 78 -24.44 -2.09 -14.33
C PHE A 78 -23.48 -3.09 -13.69
N GLU A 79 -22.37 -2.62 -13.11
CA GLU A 79 -21.39 -3.48 -12.46
C GLU A 79 -21.98 -4.15 -11.20
N VAL A 80 -22.80 -3.43 -10.43
CA VAL A 80 -23.50 -4.01 -9.27
C VAL A 80 -24.43 -5.14 -9.74
N ALA A 81 -25.23 -4.92 -10.78
CA ALA A 81 -26.13 -5.94 -11.31
C ALA A 81 -25.37 -7.16 -11.86
N GLU A 82 -24.27 -6.93 -12.57
CA GLU A 82 -23.40 -7.98 -13.11
C GLU A 82 -22.80 -8.84 -11.98
N ARG A 83 -22.17 -8.21 -10.99
CA ARG A 83 -21.56 -8.91 -9.85
C ARG A 83 -22.59 -9.61 -8.98
N THR A 84 -23.83 -9.11 -8.93
CA THR A 84 -24.94 -9.77 -8.23
C THR A 84 -25.29 -11.10 -8.89
N ILE A 85 -25.39 -11.14 -10.21
CA ILE A 85 -25.67 -12.38 -10.96
C ILE A 85 -24.50 -13.36 -10.88
N GLN A 86 -23.28 -12.84 -10.98
CA GLN A 86 -22.06 -13.64 -10.83
C GLN A 86 -21.79 -14.10 -9.39
N LYS A 87 -22.60 -13.65 -8.42
CA LYS A 87 -22.43 -13.91 -6.98
C LYS A 87 -21.04 -13.51 -6.46
N SER A 88 -20.49 -12.42 -6.99
CA SER A 88 -19.15 -11.91 -6.71
C SER A 88 -19.14 -10.61 -5.89
N ILE A 89 -20.28 -10.25 -5.27
CA ILE A 89 -20.39 -9.11 -4.34
C ILE A 89 -19.66 -9.45 -3.03
N HIS A 90 -18.71 -8.60 -2.64
CA HIS A 90 -17.93 -8.78 -1.44
C HIS A 90 -18.79 -8.61 -0.16
N PRO A 91 -18.50 -9.31 0.95
CA PRO A 91 -19.23 -9.11 2.22
C PRO A 91 -19.32 -7.65 2.69
N TYR A 92 -18.26 -6.86 2.50
CA TYR A 92 -18.23 -5.42 2.83
C TYR A 92 -19.08 -4.53 1.91
N GLU A 93 -19.64 -5.09 0.84
CA GLU A 93 -20.49 -4.37 -0.12
C GLU A 93 -21.99 -4.68 0.09
N LYS A 94 -22.32 -5.48 1.13
CA LYS A 94 -23.68 -5.87 1.46
C LYS A 94 -24.18 -5.07 2.66
N HIS A 95 -25.47 -4.73 2.65
CA HIS A 95 -26.10 -4.13 3.81
C HIS A 95 -26.03 -5.08 5.02
N PRO A 96 -25.71 -4.61 6.24
CA PRO A 96 -25.54 -5.46 7.42
C PRO A 96 -26.76 -6.32 7.77
N GLU A 97 -27.96 -5.78 7.56
CA GLU A 97 -29.22 -6.44 7.96
C GLU A 97 -29.82 -7.32 6.84
N THR A 98 -29.87 -6.82 5.60
CA THR A 98 -30.54 -7.52 4.50
C THR A 98 -29.61 -8.51 3.80
N HIS A 99 -28.29 -8.38 4.00
CA HIS A 99 -27.24 -9.10 3.29
C HIS A 99 -27.35 -9.00 1.75
N GLN A 100 -28.06 -7.99 1.25
CA GLN A 100 -28.19 -7.68 -0.17
C GLN A 100 -27.19 -6.59 -0.56
N PRO A 101 -26.79 -6.52 -1.85
CA PRO A 101 -25.98 -5.43 -2.37
C PRO A 101 -26.71 -4.09 -2.21
N ASP A 102 -26.00 -3.08 -1.72
CA ASP A 102 -26.56 -1.76 -1.45
C ASP A 102 -25.68 -0.66 -2.10
N PRO A 103 -26.26 0.31 -2.82
CA PRO A 103 -25.52 1.43 -3.42
C PRO A 103 -24.63 2.21 -2.44
N GLU A 104 -24.96 2.26 -1.15
CA GLU A 104 -24.16 2.94 -0.13
C GLU A 104 -22.88 2.18 0.25
N PHE A 105 -22.83 0.87 -0.02
CA PHE A 105 -21.71 0.00 0.37
C PHE A 105 -20.92 -0.55 -0.82
N THR A 106 -21.56 -0.67 -1.99
CA THR A 106 -20.93 -1.22 -3.20
C THR A 106 -19.85 -0.29 -3.75
N VAL A 107 -18.67 -0.83 -4.04
CA VAL A 107 -17.54 -0.06 -4.59
C VAL A 107 -17.05 -0.71 -5.87
N LYS A 108 -16.79 0.10 -6.90
CA LYS A 108 -16.28 -0.37 -8.19
C LYS A 108 -15.04 -1.26 -8.03
N ALA A 109 -15.08 -2.48 -8.55
CA ALA A 109 -13.96 -3.43 -8.52
C ALA A 109 -12.93 -3.12 -9.61
N TYR A 110 -11.67 -3.44 -9.35
CA TYR A 110 -10.63 -3.23 -10.36
C TYR A 110 -10.76 -4.24 -11.50
N HIS A 111 -10.80 -3.73 -12.73
CA HIS A 111 -10.81 -4.56 -13.92
C HIS A 111 -9.54 -4.30 -14.72
N ARG A 112 -8.78 -5.37 -14.99
CA ARG A 112 -7.64 -5.28 -15.91
C ARG A 112 -8.14 -4.85 -17.29
N PRO A 113 -7.53 -3.82 -17.91
CA PRO A 113 -7.73 -3.57 -19.33
C PRO A 113 -7.36 -4.85 -20.09
N ALA A 114 -8.30 -5.43 -20.83
CA ALA A 114 -8.12 -6.66 -21.58
C ALA A 114 -8.43 -6.39 -23.05
N ALA A 115 -7.59 -6.91 -23.95
CA ALA A 115 -7.84 -6.82 -25.39
C ALA A 115 -9.20 -7.45 -25.72
N GLY A 116 -10.02 -6.75 -26.51
CA GLY A 116 -11.36 -7.19 -26.91
C GLY A 116 -12.48 -6.88 -25.92
N LYS A 117 -12.21 -6.29 -24.73
CA LYS A 117 -13.26 -5.58 -23.99
C LYS A 117 -13.52 -4.25 -24.71
N GLY A 118 -14.80 -3.93 -24.92
CA GLY A 118 -15.23 -2.68 -25.56
C GLY A 118 -14.71 -1.42 -24.85
N PRO A 119 -14.94 -0.23 -25.42
CA PRO A 119 -14.45 1.02 -24.85
C PRO A 119 -14.97 1.24 -23.42
N ILE A 120 -14.18 1.96 -22.63
CA ILE A 120 -14.61 2.39 -21.30
C ILE A 120 -15.66 3.49 -21.48
N LEU A 121 -16.87 3.28 -20.97
CA LEU A 121 -17.96 4.23 -21.10
C LEU A 121 -17.91 5.29 -19.98
N PRO A 122 -18.39 6.52 -20.24
CA PRO A 122 -18.54 7.54 -19.19
C PRO A 122 -19.31 7.05 -17.96
N SER A 123 -20.38 6.27 -18.15
CA SER A 123 -21.21 5.72 -17.06
C SER A 123 -20.48 4.71 -16.18
N ASP A 124 -19.39 4.11 -16.66
CA ASP A 124 -18.56 3.19 -15.91
C ASP A 124 -17.53 3.91 -15.03
N VAL A 125 -17.30 5.21 -15.25
CA VAL A 125 -16.19 5.95 -14.62
C VAL A 125 -16.74 6.97 -13.61
N ARG A 126 -16.16 7.00 -12.41
CA ARG A 126 -16.56 7.94 -11.35
C ARG A 126 -15.81 9.26 -11.50
N PRO A 127 -16.48 10.42 -11.40
CA PRO A 127 -15.82 11.71 -11.44
C PRO A 127 -15.00 11.97 -10.14
N PRO A 128 -14.06 12.93 -10.15
CA PRO A 128 -13.13 13.18 -9.06
C PRO A 128 -13.76 13.34 -7.66
N ALA A 129 -14.89 14.03 -7.56
CA ALA A 129 -15.60 14.22 -6.29
C ALA A 129 -16.09 12.88 -5.69
N ILE A 130 -16.58 11.97 -6.54
CA ILE A 130 -17.05 10.64 -6.12
C ILE A 130 -15.87 9.73 -5.81
N LEU A 131 -14.76 9.83 -6.55
CA LEU A 131 -13.52 9.10 -6.24
C LEU A 131 -12.96 9.48 -4.87
N ARG A 132 -13.00 10.77 -4.53
CA ARG A 132 -12.64 11.25 -3.19
C ARG A 132 -13.56 10.66 -2.11
N LYS A 133 -14.87 10.79 -2.28
CA LYS A 133 -15.87 10.21 -1.35
C LYS A 133 -15.64 8.71 -1.15
N THR A 134 -15.37 7.99 -2.25
CA THR A 134 -15.11 6.54 -2.21
C THR A 134 -13.82 6.22 -1.46
N THR A 135 -12.75 6.98 -1.70
CA THR A 135 -11.47 6.81 -0.99
C THR A 135 -11.64 7.03 0.52
N GLU A 136 -12.36 8.09 0.90
CA GLU A 136 -12.69 8.39 2.30
C GLU A 136 -13.54 7.27 2.93
N TYR A 137 -14.55 6.75 2.22
CA TYR A 137 -15.35 5.60 2.68
C TYR A 137 -14.48 4.37 2.97
N LEU A 138 -13.62 3.97 2.02
CA LEU A 138 -12.75 2.79 2.17
C LEU A 138 -11.79 2.96 3.36
N LEU A 139 -11.12 4.12 3.45
CA LEU A 139 -10.03 4.31 4.42
C LEU A 139 -10.50 4.76 5.80
N GLN A 140 -11.63 5.46 5.90
CA GLN A 140 -12.15 6.00 7.17
C GLN A 140 -13.31 5.19 7.75
N GLN A 141 -14.05 4.44 6.94
CA GLN A 141 -15.16 3.62 7.41
C GLN A 141 -14.80 2.13 7.38
N VAL A 142 -14.44 1.57 6.21
CA VAL A 142 -14.18 0.13 6.09
C VAL A 142 -12.99 -0.29 6.96
N LEU A 143 -11.83 0.38 6.82
CA LEU A 143 -10.65 0.08 7.65
C LEU A 143 -10.81 0.39 9.14
N ARG A 144 -11.84 1.14 9.53
CA ARG A 144 -12.13 1.45 10.93
C ARG A 144 -13.03 0.39 11.58
N LYS A 145 -13.92 -0.20 10.79
CA LYS A 145 -14.91 -1.19 11.24
C LYS A 145 -14.36 -2.61 11.25
N HIS A 146 -13.35 -2.90 10.41
CA HIS A 146 -12.84 -4.25 10.20
C HIS A 146 -11.34 -4.36 10.52
N PRO A 147 -10.87 -5.55 10.94
CA PRO A 147 -9.44 -5.81 11.09
C PRO A 147 -8.69 -5.53 9.78
N PHE A 148 -7.54 -4.88 9.88
CA PHE A 148 -6.79 -4.42 8.72
C PHE A 148 -6.39 -5.57 7.77
N HIS A 149 -5.96 -6.70 8.32
CA HIS A 149 -5.57 -7.88 7.54
C HIS A 149 -6.72 -8.51 6.75
N GLU A 150 -7.95 -8.47 7.28
CA GLU A 150 -9.14 -8.97 6.56
C GLU A 150 -9.62 -7.98 5.50
N ALA A 151 -9.50 -6.68 5.77
CA ALA A 151 -9.97 -5.64 4.86
C ALA A 151 -8.98 -5.30 3.73
N HIS A 152 -7.68 -5.61 3.92
CA HIS A 152 -6.61 -5.20 3.01
C HIS A 152 -6.85 -5.60 1.55
N ALA A 153 -7.14 -6.88 1.28
CA ALA A 153 -7.28 -7.36 -0.09
C ALA A 153 -8.41 -6.64 -0.84
N PHE A 154 -9.54 -6.40 -0.15
CA PHE A 154 -10.66 -5.63 -0.68
C PHE A 154 -10.28 -4.17 -0.92
N VAL A 155 -9.73 -3.48 0.07
CA VAL A 155 -9.37 -2.06 -0.05
C VAL A 155 -8.29 -1.84 -1.10
N ARG A 156 -7.30 -2.72 -1.19
CA ARG A 156 -6.25 -2.70 -2.21
C ARG A 156 -6.82 -2.81 -3.62
N ASP A 157 -7.78 -3.70 -3.83
CA ASP A 157 -8.47 -3.84 -5.12
C ASP A 157 -9.25 -2.56 -5.48
N ARG A 158 -10.09 -2.08 -4.54
CA ARG A 158 -10.96 -0.92 -4.79
C ARG A 158 -10.17 0.38 -4.95
N THR A 159 -9.07 0.56 -4.23
CA THR A 159 -8.15 1.71 -4.41
C THR A 159 -7.43 1.65 -5.76
N ARG A 160 -7.09 0.46 -6.28
CA ARG A 160 -6.57 0.31 -7.64
C ARG A 160 -7.61 0.71 -8.70
N ALA A 161 -8.89 0.39 -8.49
CA ALA A 161 -9.99 0.85 -9.36
C ALA A 161 -10.16 2.38 -9.32
N ILE A 162 -10.01 3.00 -8.15
CA ILE A 162 -10.04 4.47 -8.00
C ILE A 162 -8.93 5.13 -8.83
N ARG A 163 -7.69 4.63 -8.73
CA ARG A 163 -6.58 5.17 -9.54
C ARG A 163 -6.79 4.96 -11.04
N GLN A 164 -7.36 3.81 -11.43
CA GLN A 164 -7.72 3.56 -12.83
C GLN A 164 -8.72 4.60 -13.34
N ASP A 165 -9.75 4.94 -12.57
CA ASP A 165 -10.72 5.96 -12.97
C ASP A 165 -10.09 7.36 -13.11
N PHE A 166 -9.15 7.74 -12.22
CA PHE A 166 -8.41 9.00 -12.38
C PHE A 166 -7.53 9.00 -13.65
N SER A 167 -6.88 7.87 -13.94
CA SER A 167 -6.02 7.71 -15.11
C SER A 167 -6.80 7.79 -16.42
N VAL A 168 -7.96 7.13 -16.51
CA VAL A 168 -8.81 7.15 -17.72
C VAL A 168 -9.34 8.55 -18.01
N GLN A 169 -9.55 9.36 -16.96
CA GLN A 169 -10.00 10.75 -17.08
C GLN A 169 -8.87 11.76 -17.24
N SER A 170 -7.59 11.32 -17.30
CA SER A 170 -6.42 12.20 -17.31
C SER A 170 -6.50 13.31 -16.23
N SER A 171 -6.89 12.94 -15.00
CA SER A 171 -7.30 13.91 -13.98
C SER A 171 -6.12 14.49 -13.17
N PHE A 172 -5.84 15.78 -13.39
CA PHE A 172 -4.85 16.58 -12.64
C PHE A 172 -5.49 17.48 -11.57
N THR A 173 -6.43 16.92 -10.81
CA THR A 173 -7.24 17.63 -9.81
C THR A 173 -6.64 17.54 -8.39
N ASN A 174 -7.10 18.39 -7.47
CA ASN A 174 -6.69 18.30 -6.06
C ASN A 174 -7.22 17.02 -5.41
N GLU A 175 -8.39 16.54 -5.85
CA GLU A 175 -8.97 15.26 -5.46
C GLU A 175 -8.07 14.09 -5.87
N SER A 176 -7.50 14.14 -7.08
CA SER A 176 -6.55 13.12 -7.56
C SER A 176 -5.34 13.06 -6.64
N ILE A 177 -4.71 14.21 -6.34
CA ILE A 177 -3.57 14.28 -5.41
C ILE A 177 -3.97 13.72 -4.05
N TYR A 178 -5.05 14.22 -3.45
CA TYR A 178 -5.52 13.78 -2.14
C TYR A 178 -5.76 12.27 -2.05
N CYS A 179 -6.41 11.68 -3.06
CA CYS A 179 -6.66 10.24 -3.07
C CYS A 179 -5.36 9.44 -3.19
N HIS A 180 -4.45 9.83 -4.09
CA HIS A 180 -3.18 9.14 -4.25
C HIS A 180 -2.30 9.26 -3.00
N GLU A 181 -2.29 10.41 -2.32
CA GLU A 181 -1.58 10.60 -1.05
C GLU A 181 -2.07 9.59 0.01
N LEU A 182 -3.40 9.46 0.18
CA LEU A 182 -3.96 8.49 1.12
C LEU A 182 -3.67 7.03 0.71
N ILE A 183 -3.77 6.72 -0.58
CA ILE A 183 -3.51 5.36 -1.09
C ILE A 183 -2.03 4.98 -0.93
N ALA A 184 -1.10 5.92 -1.13
CA ALA A 184 0.32 5.68 -0.89
C ALA A 184 0.59 5.39 0.59
N ARG A 185 -0.01 6.15 1.52
CA ARG A 185 0.09 5.87 2.96
C ARG A 185 -0.51 4.51 3.32
N PHE A 186 -1.64 4.14 2.71
CA PHE A 186 -2.24 2.80 2.87
C PHE A 186 -1.24 1.71 2.50
N HIS A 187 -0.63 1.77 1.31
CA HIS A 187 0.36 0.79 0.88
C HIS A 187 1.60 0.75 1.80
N ILE A 188 2.10 1.91 2.25
CA ILE A 188 3.24 1.98 3.18
C ILE A 188 2.91 1.27 4.50
N VAL A 189 1.73 1.52 5.06
CA VAL A 189 1.31 0.85 6.30
C VAL A 189 1.12 -0.65 6.07
N SER A 190 0.56 -1.06 4.92
CA SER A 190 0.40 -2.47 4.57
C SER A 190 1.71 -3.27 4.63
N LEU A 191 2.82 -2.67 4.18
CA LEU A 191 4.14 -3.31 4.19
C LEU A 191 4.64 -3.68 5.59
N HIS A 192 4.20 -2.92 6.60
CA HIS A 192 4.55 -3.15 8.00
C HIS A 192 3.53 -4.05 8.70
N GLU A 193 2.24 -3.70 8.63
CA GLU A 193 1.16 -4.36 9.39
C GLU A 193 0.87 -5.78 8.92
N LEU A 194 1.11 -6.09 7.64
CA LEU A 194 0.81 -7.41 7.05
C LEU A 194 2.06 -8.24 6.81
N LYS A 195 3.19 -7.79 7.34
CA LYS A 195 4.46 -8.51 7.26
C LYS A 195 4.31 -9.89 7.92
N GLY A 196 4.79 -10.93 7.23
CA GLY A 196 4.70 -12.31 7.71
C GLY A 196 3.33 -12.97 7.55
N GLN A 197 2.32 -12.27 7.02
CA GLN A 197 1.02 -12.89 6.74
C GLN A 197 1.11 -13.79 5.50
N PRO A 198 0.65 -15.05 5.55
CA PRO A 198 0.83 -16.01 4.44
C PRO A 198 0.21 -15.57 3.10
N ALA A 199 -0.88 -14.80 3.15
CA ALA A 199 -1.59 -14.32 1.95
C ALA A 199 -1.08 -12.96 1.45
N PHE A 200 -0.12 -12.34 2.12
CA PHE A 200 0.38 -11.01 1.78
C PHE A 200 1.63 -11.09 0.90
N SER A 201 1.62 -10.34 -0.22
CA SER A 201 2.77 -10.24 -1.12
C SER A 201 3.35 -8.83 -1.04
N SER A 202 4.47 -8.68 -0.33
CA SER A 202 5.20 -7.40 -0.24
C SER A 202 5.62 -6.89 -1.61
N GLN A 203 6.03 -7.78 -2.53
CA GLN A 203 6.41 -7.40 -3.89
C GLN A 203 5.26 -6.73 -4.64
N GLN A 204 4.06 -7.33 -4.62
CA GLN A 204 2.89 -6.72 -5.26
C GLN A 204 2.52 -5.38 -4.61
N GLU A 205 2.63 -5.29 -3.29
CA GLU A 205 2.31 -4.06 -2.56
C GLU A 205 3.27 -2.94 -2.92
N ILE A 206 4.57 -3.23 -3.04
CA ILE A 206 5.58 -2.26 -3.47
C ILE A 206 5.35 -1.85 -4.92
N GLU A 207 5.06 -2.77 -5.84
CA GLU A 207 4.71 -2.40 -7.22
C GLU A 207 3.53 -1.42 -7.27
N GLN A 208 2.51 -1.63 -6.42
CA GLN A 208 1.39 -0.69 -6.35
C GLN A 208 1.83 0.66 -5.77
N LEU A 209 2.61 0.66 -4.68
CA LEU A 209 3.17 1.88 -4.08
C LEU A 209 4.01 2.67 -5.08
N SER A 210 4.94 2.04 -5.80
CA SER A 210 5.79 2.68 -6.81
C SER A 210 4.95 3.34 -7.90
N LYS A 211 3.89 2.66 -8.39
CA LYS A 211 2.96 3.24 -9.37
C LYS A 211 2.21 4.45 -8.81
N VAL A 212 1.78 4.40 -7.55
CA VAL A 212 1.09 5.53 -6.89
C VAL A 212 2.03 6.72 -6.73
N LEU A 213 3.26 6.49 -6.26
CA LEU A 213 4.26 7.54 -6.08
C LEU A 213 4.67 8.15 -7.43
N TYR A 214 4.86 7.34 -8.47
CA TYR A 214 5.13 7.84 -9.81
C TYR A 214 4.04 8.81 -10.30
N THR A 215 2.77 8.42 -10.17
CA THR A 215 1.65 9.30 -10.50
C THR A 215 1.62 10.57 -9.62
N LEU A 216 1.90 10.46 -8.32
CA LEU A 216 2.01 11.63 -7.45
C LEU A 216 3.11 12.59 -7.90
N GLY A 217 4.27 12.08 -8.32
CA GLY A 217 5.38 12.89 -8.85
C GLY A 217 4.91 13.74 -10.02
N GLN A 218 4.27 13.10 -11.01
CA GLN A 218 3.71 13.79 -12.18
C GLN A 218 2.65 14.84 -11.80
N LEU A 219 1.77 14.53 -10.85
CA LEU A 219 0.75 15.47 -10.38
C LEU A 219 1.36 16.69 -9.68
N TYR A 220 2.42 16.48 -8.88
CA TYR A 220 3.14 17.58 -8.23
C TYR A 220 3.91 18.43 -9.23
N ASP A 221 4.59 17.81 -10.20
CA ASP A 221 5.31 18.52 -11.26
C ASP A 221 4.35 19.41 -12.08
N TYR A 222 3.18 18.87 -12.44
CA TYR A 222 2.14 19.65 -13.11
C TYR A 222 1.66 20.85 -12.27
N LYS A 223 1.48 20.67 -10.96
CA LYS A 223 1.09 21.77 -10.05
C LYS A 223 2.20 22.80 -9.92
N ARG A 224 3.46 22.38 -9.85
CA ARG A 224 4.65 23.23 -9.84
C ARG A 224 4.76 24.06 -11.12
N MET A 225 4.51 23.47 -12.29
CA MET A 225 4.45 24.21 -13.57
C MET A 225 3.39 25.31 -13.56
N LYS A 226 2.34 25.16 -12.76
CA LYS A 226 1.30 26.18 -12.52
C LYS A 226 1.59 27.10 -11.32
N ASN A 227 2.80 27.07 -10.79
CA ASN A 227 3.22 27.81 -9.59
C ASN A 227 2.36 27.50 -8.34
N GLN A 228 1.84 26.29 -8.24
CA GLN A 228 1.06 25.82 -7.08
C GLN A 228 1.85 24.76 -6.29
N ALA A 229 2.18 25.07 -5.04
CA ALA A 229 2.81 24.12 -4.13
C ALA A 229 1.75 23.27 -3.42
N ASN A 230 2.04 21.99 -3.21
CA ASN A 230 1.18 21.09 -2.43
C ASN A 230 1.75 20.88 -1.03
N ARG A 231 0.88 20.94 -0.02
CA ARG A 231 1.30 20.87 1.39
C ARG A 231 2.08 19.59 1.72
N HIS A 232 1.67 18.45 1.18
CA HIS A 232 2.27 17.15 1.51
C HIS A 232 3.28 16.67 0.47
N GLU A 233 3.56 17.43 -0.59
CA GLU A 233 4.58 17.07 -1.58
C GLU A 233 5.93 16.67 -0.96
N PRO A 234 6.48 17.38 0.06
CA PRO A 234 7.74 16.96 0.70
C PRO A 234 7.67 15.56 1.32
N GLU A 235 6.51 15.17 1.84
CA GLU A 235 6.30 13.86 2.47
C GLU A 235 6.44 12.73 1.43
N PHE A 236 5.75 12.88 0.30
CA PHE A 236 5.75 11.83 -0.72
C PHE A 236 7.03 11.82 -1.56
N ARG A 237 7.68 12.97 -1.74
CA ARG A 237 9.03 13.03 -2.31
C ARG A 237 10.06 12.32 -1.43
N ALA A 238 9.95 12.45 -0.11
CA ALA A 238 10.76 11.66 0.81
C ALA A 238 10.49 10.16 0.66
N TYR A 239 9.23 9.73 0.50
CA TYR A 239 8.92 8.31 0.25
C TYR A 239 9.48 7.80 -1.08
N MET A 240 9.48 8.61 -2.15
CA MET A 240 10.13 8.26 -3.43
C MET A 240 11.62 8.00 -3.24
N VAL A 241 12.33 8.89 -2.53
CA VAL A 241 13.76 8.71 -2.24
C VAL A 241 14.01 7.42 -1.45
N LEU A 242 13.19 7.14 -0.43
CA LEU A 242 13.35 5.96 0.40
C LEU A 242 12.97 4.66 -0.31
N LEU A 243 12.01 4.69 -1.24
CA LEU A 243 11.66 3.50 -2.02
C LEU A 243 12.76 3.16 -3.04
N SER A 244 13.49 4.18 -3.50
CA SER A 244 14.66 4.07 -4.36
C SER A 244 15.97 4.08 -3.56
N LEU A 245 15.98 3.59 -2.30
CA LEU A 245 17.12 3.73 -1.38
C LEU A 245 18.45 3.22 -1.97
N GLY A 246 18.38 2.15 -2.76
CA GLY A 246 19.56 1.61 -3.41
C GLY A 246 19.89 2.26 -4.76
N ASP A 247 18.93 2.88 -5.43
CA ASP A 247 19.12 3.37 -6.79
C ASP A 247 19.87 4.72 -6.76
N PRO A 248 21.11 4.80 -7.29
CA PRO A 248 21.85 6.06 -7.32
C PRO A 248 21.21 7.10 -8.26
N ALA A 249 20.39 6.67 -9.23
CA ALA A 249 19.80 7.58 -10.23
C ALA A 249 18.80 8.57 -9.62
N ILE A 250 18.26 8.29 -8.42
CA ILE A 250 17.35 9.21 -7.74
C ILE A 250 18.00 10.58 -7.46
N SER A 251 19.33 10.63 -7.29
CA SER A 251 20.03 11.90 -7.13
C SER A 251 19.88 12.80 -8.35
N VAL A 252 19.78 12.23 -9.56
CA VAL A 252 19.55 12.99 -10.79
C VAL A 252 18.14 13.58 -10.81
N GLU A 253 17.13 12.79 -10.40
CA GLU A 253 15.75 13.27 -10.31
C GLU A 253 15.66 14.47 -9.35
N THR A 254 16.39 14.43 -8.23
CA THR A 254 16.36 15.51 -7.22
C THR A 254 16.91 16.85 -7.74
N LEU A 255 17.70 16.86 -8.81
CA LEU A 255 18.18 18.10 -9.44
C LEU A 255 17.06 18.90 -10.12
N SER A 256 15.96 18.23 -10.49
CA SER A 256 14.78 18.89 -11.05
C SER A 256 13.89 19.53 -9.98
N TRP A 257 14.15 19.26 -8.69
CA TRP A 257 13.30 19.71 -7.60
C TRP A 257 13.65 21.15 -7.17
N SER A 258 12.64 21.91 -6.77
CA SER A 258 12.84 23.28 -6.31
C SER A 258 13.67 23.33 -5.00
N PRO A 259 14.51 24.35 -4.78
CA PRO A 259 15.30 24.50 -3.57
C PRO A 259 14.48 24.42 -2.27
N ASP A 260 13.33 25.11 -2.19
CA ASP A 260 12.45 25.08 -1.01
C ASP A 260 11.92 23.67 -0.66
N LEU A 261 11.76 22.81 -1.68
CA LEU A 261 11.37 21.42 -1.48
C LEU A 261 12.54 20.59 -0.93
N ILE A 262 13.73 20.76 -1.50
CA ILE A 262 14.95 20.07 -1.09
C ILE A 262 15.27 20.42 0.37
N GLU A 263 15.13 21.69 0.77
CA GLU A 263 15.41 22.17 2.12
C GLU A 263 14.44 21.65 3.18
N LYS A 264 13.30 21.04 2.80
CA LYS A 264 12.35 20.52 3.79
C LYS A 264 13.00 19.43 4.65
N PRO A 265 12.82 19.46 5.99
CA PRO A 265 13.49 18.53 6.90
C PRO A 265 13.26 17.05 6.58
N ILE A 266 12.05 16.69 6.12
CA ILE A 266 11.72 15.30 5.78
C ILE A 266 12.45 14.82 4.52
N VAL A 267 12.62 15.70 3.53
CA VAL A 267 13.34 15.43 2.28
C VAL A 267 14.84 15.32 2.56
N GLN A 268 15.42 16.26 3.33
CA GLN A 268 16.81 16.18 3.78
C GLN A 268 17.11 14.90 4.56
N THR A 269 16.17 14.47 5.42
CA THR A 269 16.33 13.22 6.16
C THR A 269 16.34 12.01 5.23
N ALA A 270 15.46 11.98 4.23
CA ALA A 270 15.42 10.90 3.23
C ALA A 270 16.69 10.87 2.36
N LEU A 271 17.16 12.03 1.88
CA LEU A 271 18.39 12.15 1.11
C LEU A 271 19.63 11.72 1.92
N ALA A 272 19.71 12.09 3.18
CA ALA A 272 20.79 11.63 4.06
C ALA A 272 20.77 10.11 4.24
N LEU A 273 19.59 9.51 4.45
CA LEU A 273 19.43 8.06 4.55
C LEU A 273 19.82 7.36 3.24
N HIS A 274 19.41 7.89 2.09
CA HIS A 274 19.80 7.38 0.77
C HIS A 274 21.33 7.41 0.58
N SER A 275 21.97 8.55 0.87
CA SER A 275 23.41 8.70 0.77
C SER A 275 24.16 7.71 1.67
N TYR A 276 23.71 7.52 2.91
CA TYR A 276 24.36 6.59 3.85
C TYR A 276 24.13 5.11 3.50
N ALA A 277 23.09 4.80 2.74
CA ALA A 277 22.79 3.45 2.28
C ALA A 277 23.64 3.01 1.07
N GLN A 278 24.20 3.96 0.31
CA GLN A 278 25.03 3.66 -0.87
C GLN A 278 26.28 2.85 -0.49
N ARG A 279 26.62 1.84 -1.30
CA ARG A 279 27.74 0.92 -1.06
C ARG A 279 28.21 0.23 -2.35
N ASN A 280 29.41 -0.34 -2.30
CA ASN A 280 30.08 -1.02 -3.43
C ASN A 280 30.33 -2.52 -3.19
N ASN A 281 29.59 -3.12 -2.27
CA ASN A 281 29.78 -4.51 -1.86
C ASN A 281 28.53 -5.37 -2.04
N HIS A 282 27.68 -5.02 -3.00
CA HIS A 282 26.63 -5.90 -3.49
C HIS A 282 27.26 -7.12 -4.16
N THR A 283 26.81 -8.30 -3.76
CA THR A 283 27.19 -9.54 -4.42
C THR A 283 26.20 -9.73 -5.57
N GLU A 284 26.69 -9.71 -6.81
CA GLU A 284 25.85 -9.97 -7.99
C GLU A 284 25.40 -11.42 -7.99
N GLN A 285 24.30 -11.74 -7.32
CA GLN A 285 23.58 -12.98 -7.55
C GLN A 285 22.25 -12.65 -8.21
N ARG A 286 22.23 -12.80 -9.54
CA ARG A 286 21.01 -12.87 -10.34
C ARG A 286 20.26 -14.16 -9.93
N PHE A 287 19.60 -14.16 -8.79
CA PHE A 287 18.64 -15.22 -8.49
C PHE A 287 17.51 -15.12 -9.51
N LYS A 288 17.43 -16.10 -10.43
CA LYS A 288 16.44 -16.17 -11.52
C LYS A 288 14.97 -16.24 -11.04
N HIS A 289 14.73 -16.34 -9.73
CA HIS A 289 13.41 -16.59 -9.15
C HIS A 289 13.02 -15.65 -8.00
N VAL A 290 13.87 -14.69 -7.61
CA VAL A 290 13.52 -13.68 -6.61
C VAL A 290 13.96 -12.32 -7.15
N ASP A 291 13.00 -11.50 -7.53
CA ASP A 291 13.24 -10.14 -7.99
C ASP A 291 13.67 -9.27 -6.80
N LEU A 292 14.97 -9.27 -6.51
CA LEU A 292 15.61 -8.43 -5.50
C LEU A 292 15.77 -6.98 -5.97
N SER A 293 15.14 -6.55 -7.07
CA SER A 293 15.23 -5.18 -7.63
C SER A 293 14.88 -4.06 -6.65
N LEU A 294 14.21 -4.38 -5.54
CA LEU A 294 13.96 -3.45 -4.43
C LEU A 294 15.24 -3.03 -3.72
N ILE A 295 16.27 -3.86 -3.74
CA ILE A 295 17.59 -3.56 -3.21
C ILE A 295 18.47 -3.39 -4.44
N SER A 296 18.84 -2.15 -4.76
CA SER A 296 19.70 -1.88 -5.91
C SER A 296 20.83 -2.88 -6.07
N SER A 297 20.94 -3.36 -7.30
CA SER A 297 21.96 -4.31 -7.73
C SER A 297 23.22 -3.61 -8.23
N THR A 298 23.28 -2.28 -8.22
CA THR A 298 24.41 -1.53 -8.80
C THR A 298 25.39 -1.11 -7.71
N ASN A 299 26.63 -1.61 -7.83
CA ASN A 299 27.72 -1.12 -6.99
C ASN A 299 28.06 0.31 -7.43
N THR A 300 28.12 1.22 -6.46
CA THR A 300 28.47 2.62 -6.68
C THR A 300 29.92 2.88 -6.27
N GLU A 301 30.71 3.48 -7.16
CA GLU A 301 32.10 3.82 -6.86
C GLU A 301 32.20 4.84 -5.72
N ALA A 302 33.26 4.75 -4.93
CA ALA A 302 33.52 5.62 -3.77
C ALA A 302 32.36 5.72 -2.75
N ALA A 303 31.42 4.77 -2.76
CA ALA A 303 30.27 4.80 -1.88
C ALA A 303 30.66 4.58 -0.41
N PRO A 304 30.17 5.42 0.51
CA PRO A 304 30.68 5.48 1.88
C PRO A 304 30.24 4.32 2.77
N ASN A 305 29.12 3.66 2.47
CA ASN A 305 28.50 2.62 3.29
C ASN A 305 28.45 3.00 4.78
N PHE A 306 27.91 4.19 5.10
CA PHE A 306 27.87 4.72 6.47
C PHE A 306 26.73 4.11 7.31
N TYR A 307 26.71 2.78 7.45
CA TYR A 307 25.66 2.02 8.14
C TYR A 307 25.42 2.47 9.59
N THR A 308 26.45 2.85 10.35
CA THR A 308 26.27 3.36 11.73
C THR A 308 25.54 4.70 11.77
N ARG A 309 25.86 5.62 10.83
CA ARG A 309 25.14 6.91 10.69
C ARG A 309 23.72 6.68 10.17
N PHE A 310 23.56 5.78 9.21
CA PHE A 310 22.24 5.37 8.71
C PHE A 310 21.33 4.95 9.86
N PHE A 311 21.73 3.98 10.68
CA PHE A 311 20.89 3.49 11.77
C PHE A 311 20.63 4.55 12.85
N LYS A 312 21.61 5.44 13.12
CA LYS A 312 21.43 6.58 14.02
C LYS A 312 20.35 7.55 13.52
N VAL A 313 20.39 7.91 12.23
CA VAL A 313 19.37 8.78 11.63
C VAL A 313 18.02 8.08 11.58
N ALA A 314 17.99 6.82 11.13
CA ALA A 314 16.76 6.03 11.02
C ALA A 314 16.03 5.92 12.37
N LYS A 315 16.76 5.74 13.49
CA LYS A 315 16.19 5.73 14.85
C LYS A 315 15.73 7.11 15.31
N GLY A 316 16.33 8.19 14.81
CA GLY A 316 16.06 9.56 15.22
C GLY A 316 14.61 10.01 14.99
N PHE A 317 14.15 11.01 15.74
CA PHE A 317 12.76 11.50 15.70
C PHE A 317 12.35 12.09 14.33
N LYS A 318 13.31 12.50 13.51
CA LYS A 318 13.08 13.05 12.15
C LYS A 318 12.59 11.98 11.17
N THR A 319 12.94 10.72 11.39
CA THR A 319 12.41 9.59 10.62
C THR A 319 11.03 9.24 11.16
N THR A 320 10.00 9.52 10.37
CA THR A 320 8.60 9.25 10.73
C THR A 320 8.30 7.75 10.74
N PHE A 321 7.15 7.37 11.30
CA PHE A 321 6.66 5.99 11.26
C PHE A 321 6.57 5.44 9.84
N LEU A 322 5.99 6.20 8.91
CA LEU A 322 5.84 5.77 7.50
C LEU A 322 7.19 5.65 6.79
N MET A 323 8.14 6.55 7.06
CA MET A 323 9.52 6.38 6.57
C MET A 323 10.13 5.08 7.12
N ALA A 324 9.95 4.79 8.41
CA ALA A 324 10.46 3.57 9.03
C ALA A 324 9.82 2.29 8.43
N CYS A 325 8.53 2.32 8.09
CA CYS A 325 7.86 1.21 7.40
C CYS A 325 8.53 0.91 6.05
N ILE A 326 8.90 1.94 5.30
CA ILE A 326 9.64 1.77 4.03
C ILE A 326 11.04 1.21 4.30
N LEU A 327 11.77 1.82 5.25
CA LEU A 327 13.15 1.42 5.58
C LEU A 327 13.28 -0.03 6.06
N ASP A 328 12.27 -0.56 6.75
CA ASP A 328 12.24 -1.93 7.26
C ASP A 328 12.38 -2.99 6.16
N MET A 329 12.05 -2.66 4.91
CA MET A 329 12.28 -3.55 3.76
C MET A 329 13.77 -3.70 3.43
N PHE A 330 14.57 -2.69 3.74
CA PHE A 330 15.98 -2.60 3.37
C PHE A 330 16.93 -3.01 4.50
N LEU A 331 16.48 -3.05 5.76
CA LEU A 331 17.36 -3.31 6.91
C LEU A 331 18.14 -4.64 6.82
N PRO A 332 17.56 -5.79 6.40
CA PRO A 332 18.32 -7.03 6.27
C PRO A 332 19.49 -6.88 5.28
N SER A 333 19.22 -6.24 4.14
CA SER A 333 20.23 -5.94 3.14
C SER A 333 21.30 -5.00 3.67
N LEU A 334 20.92 -3.91 4.33
CA LEU A 334 21.87 -2.94 4.91
C LEU A 334 22.77 -3.58 5.96
N ARG A 335 22.22 -4.44 6.83
CA ARG A 335 22.99 -5.20 7.83
C ARG A 335 23.97 -6.16 7.16
N THR A 336 23.53 -6.86 6.10
CA THR A 336 24.40 -7.73 5.30
C THR A 336 25.57 -6.94 4.69
N GLY A 337 25.29 -5.77 4.11
CA GLY A 337 26.32 -4.88 3.54
C GLY A 337 27.29 -4.33 4.60
N ALA A 338 26.81 -4.08 5.83
CA ALA A 338 27.66 -3.71 6.95
C ALA A 338 28.61 -4.85 7.33
N LEU A 339 28.10 -6.08 7.50
CA LEU A 339 28.90 -7.27 7.79
C LEU A 339 29.95 -7.53 6.69
N LYS A 340 29.57 -7.40 5.41
CA LYS A 340 30.47 -7.55 4.25
C LYS A 340 31.59 -6.50 4.25
N ALA A 341 31.32 -5.28 4.70
CA ALA A 341 32.34 -4.26 4.84
C ALA A 341 33.26 -4.54 6.03
N MET A 342 32.69 -4.85 7.20
CA MET A 342 33.42 -5.12 8.44
C MET A 342 34.39 -6.29 8.26
N LYS A 343 33.98 -7.41 7.66
CA LYS A 343 34.82 -8.61 7.55
C LYS A 343 36.16 -8.39 6.83
N LYS A 344 36.24 -7.38 5.95
CA LYS A 344 37.47 -7.05 5.22
C LYS A 344 38.53 -6.41 6.14
N SER A 345 38.10 -5.79 7.23
CA SER A 345 38.94 -5.03 8.16
C SER A 345 39.50 -5.87 9.32
N TYR A 346 38.92 -7.02 9.62
CA TYR A 346 39.37 -7.88 10.73
C TYR A 346 40.32 -8.99 10.25
N LEU A 347 41.50 -9.04 10.88
CA LEU A 347 42.49 -10.10 10.69
C LEU A 347 42.03 -11.39 11.40
N SER A 348 42.45 -12.55 10.91
CA SER A 348 42.09 -13.83 11.51
C SER A 348 42.50 -13.95 12.98
N ALA A 349 43.62 -13.36 13.38
CA ALA A 349 44.09 -13.34 14.77
C ALA A 349 43.24 -12.45 15.70
N HIS A 350 42.44 -11.54 15.14
CA HIS A 350 41.56 -10.62 15.87
C HIS A 350 40.14 -10.66 15.30
N ALA A 351 39.67 -11.88 14.99
CA ALA A 351 38.37 -12.10 14.36
C ALA A 351 37.19 -11.95 15.34
N ASN A 352 37.45 -12.02 16.65
CA ASN A 352 36.40 -12.03 17.66
C ASN A 352 35.94 -10.60 17.93
N ILE A 353 34.74 -10.29 17.47
CA ILE A 353 34.08 -9.01 17.73
C ILE A 353 33.14 -9.19 18.92
N PRO A 354 33.17 -8.31 19.94
CA PRO A 354 32.22 -8.38 21.05
C PRO A 354 30.77 -8.39 20.54
N PHE A 355 29.96 -9.31 21.04
CA PHE A 355 28.58 -9.47 20.60
C PHE A 355 27.74 -8.21 20.84
N SER A 356 27.97 -7.52 21.97
CA SER A 356 27.33 -6.26 22.33
C SER A 356 27.64 -5.12 21.35
N ASP A 357 28.88 -5.06 20.85
CA ASP A 357 29.28 -4.07 19.85
C ASP A 357 28.62 -4.34 18.50
N LEU A 358 28.57 -5.60 18.06
CA LEU A 358 27.92 -5.95 16.80
C LEU A 358 26.41 -5.69 16.86
N LEU A 359 25.77 -5.99 17.99
CA LEU A 359 24.35 -5.68 18.25
C LEU A 359 24.08 -4.17 18.12
N ARG A 360 24.96 -3.34 18.70
CA ARG A 360 24.89 -1.87 18.64
C ARG A 360 25.13 -1.34 17.23
N ILE A 361 26.15 -1.83 16.53
CA ILE A 361 26.53 -1.40 15.17
C ILE A 361 25.41 -1.71 14.17
N LEU A 362 24.84 -2.91 14.23
CA LEU A 362 23.76 -3.36 13.35
C LEU A 362 22.37 -2.90 13.80
N SER A 363 22.31 -2.17 14.92
CA SER A 363 21.10 -1.55 15.42
C SER A 363 19.98 -2.57 15.67
N LEU A 364 20.34 -3.67 16.32
CA LEU A 364 19.43 -4.76 16.68
C LEU A 364 18.94 -4.58 18.13
N PRO A 365 17.69 -4.91 18.45
CA PRO A 365 17.12 -4.73 19.78
C PRO A 365 17.43 -5.88 20.75
N ARG A 366 17.63 -7.10 20.24
CA ARG A 366 17.70 -8.33 21.04
C ARG A 366 18.79 -9.26 20.53
N ASN A 367 19.39 -10.00 21.47
CA ASN A 367 20.43 -10.98 21.18
C ASN A 367 19.94 -12.07 20.23
N GLU A 368 18.69 -12.53 20.40
CA GLU A 368 18.05 -13.54 19.53
C GLU A 368 18.09 -13.16 18.04
N GLU A 369 17.88 -11.88 17.72
CA GLU A 369 17.87 -11.41 16.32
C GLU A 369 19.28 -11.43 15.72
N LEU A 370 20.29 -11.03 16.50
CA LEU A 370 21.68 -11.12 16.04
C LEU A 370 22.12 -12.59 15.90
N ILE A 371 21.70 -13.47 16.82
CA ILE A 371 21.97 -14.90 16.71
C ILE A 371 21.36 -15.47 15.42
N LYS A 372 20.11 -15.12 15.10
CA LYS A 372 19.46 -15.53 13.85
C LYS A 372 20.23 -15.05 12.62
N ILE A 373 20.59 -13.76 12.57
CA ILE A 373 21.36 -13.18 11.46
C ILE A 373 22.75 -13.83 11.33
N CYS A 374 23.43 -14.08 12.44
CA CYS A 374 24.72 -14.75 12.42
C CYS A 374 24.59 -16.17 11.86
N LYS A 375 23.57 -16.93 12.29
CA LYS A 375 23.29 -18.27 11.78
C LYS A 375 22.93 -18.27 10.29
N SER A 376 22.08 -17.34 9.82
CA SER A 376 21.70 -17.27 8.40
C SER A 376 22.88 -16.90 7.50
N HIS A 377 23.84 -16.12 8.00
CA HIS A 377 25.09 -15.83 7.31
C HIS A 377 26.21 -16.87 7.57
N GLY A 378 26.00 -17.92 8.37
CA GLY A 378 27.04 -18.93 8.65
C GLY A 378 28.18 -18.43 9.55
N LEU A 379 27.95 -17.38 10.34
CA LEU A 379 28.91 -16.84 11.29
C LEU A 379 28.94 -17.66 12.58
N GLN A 380 30.13 -17.90 13.11
CA GLN A 380 30.33 -18.61 14.37
C GLN A 380 30.18 -17.64 15.56
N ILE A 381 29.49 -18.08 16.60
CA ILE A 381 29.22 -17.33 17.82
C ILE A 381 29.84 -18.10 18.99
N GLU A 382 30.63 -17.43 19.80
CA GLU A 382 31.18 -17.96 21.05
C GLU A 382 30.22 -17.66 22.20
N PHE A 383 29.99 -18.65 23.06
CA PHE A 383 29.11 -18.54 24.21
C PHE A 383 29.88 -18.78 25.51
N THR A 384 29.50 -18.06 26.56
CA THR A 384 29.95 -18.26 27.94
C THR A 384 28.71 -18.23 28.84
N ASP A 385 28.52 -19.26 29.67
CA ASP A 385 27.35 -19.38 30.55
C ASP A 385 26.01 -19.15 29.81
N GLU A 386 25.87 -19.78 28.64
CA GLU A 386 24.72 -19.65 27.72
C GLU A 386 24.49 -18.25 27.12
N GLN A 387 25.34 -17.27 27.44
CA GLN A 387 25.27 -15.93 26.87
C GLN A 387 26.25 -15.76 25.70
N PRO A 388 25.84 -15.10 24.61
CA PRO A 388 26.73 -14.87 23.47
C PRO A 388 27.78 -13.82 23.81
N LEU A 389 29.06 -14.19 23.72
CA LEU A 389 30.21 -13.35 24.06
C LEU A 389 30.75 -12.59 22.83
N SER A 390 31.03 -13.33 21.76
CA SER A 390 31.72 -12.83 20.56
C SER A 390 31.18 -13.46 19.29
N VAL A 391 31.34 -12.76 18.17
CA VAL A 391 31.10 -13.29 16.83
C VAL A 391 32.42 -13.29 16.07
N ILE A 392 32.75 -14.44 15.45
CA ILE A 392 33.95 -14.59 14.63
C ILE A 392 33.67 -13.99 13.25
N LEU A 393 34.28 -12.84 12.97
CA LEU A 393 34.15 -12.14 11.70
C LEU A 393 35.54 -11.78 11.16
N ASN A 394 35.92 -12.39 10.03
CA ASN A 394 37.19 -12.13 9.35
C ASN A 394 37.03 -12.30 7.84
N LYS A 395 38.10 -12.09 7.07
CA LYS A 395 38.07 -12.18 5.60
C LYS A 395 37.54 -13.52 5.07
N ARG A 396 37.70 -14.62 5.80
CA ARG A 396 37.26 -15.97 5.41
C ARG A 396 35.77 -16.21 5.67
N ALA A 397 35.12 -15.38 6.48
CA ALA A 397 33.69 -15.50 6.75
C ALA A 397 32.90 -15.38 5.43
N LEU A 398 32.14 -16.42 5.11
CA LEU A 398 31.14 -16.37 4.05
C LEU A 398 29.95 -15.59 4.61
N ILE A 399 29.43 -14.64 3.84
CA ILE A 399 28.24 -13.87 4.22
C ILE A 399 27.27 -14.06 3.07
N HIS A 400 26.27 -14.88 3.31
CA HIS A 400 25.17 -15.12 2.36
C HIS A 400 24.31 -13.86 2.21
N ASP A 401 23.57 -13.74 1.11
CA ASP A 401 22.60 -12.66 0.98
C ASP A 401 21.39 -12.94 1.89
N PRO A 402 20.71 -11.89 2.39
CA PRO A 402 19.62 -12.06 3.34
C PRO A 402 18.45 -12.79 2.67
N LEU A 403 17.85 -13.71 3.39
CA LEU A 403 16.62 -14.38 2.98
C LEU A 403 15.40 -13.52 3.36
N PRO A 404 14.26 -13.66 2.65
CA PRO A 404 13.03 -12.95 3.02
C PRO A 404 12.58 -13.18 4.48
N GLU A 405 12.90 -14.35 5.04
CA GLU A 405 12.62 -14.76 6.43
C GLU A 405 13.43 -13.97 7.47
N ASP A 406 14.55 -13.33 7.08
CA ASP A 406 15.37 -12.50 7.97
C ASP A 406 14.68 -11.19 8.38
N ASN A 407 13.45 -10.94 7.89
CA ASN A 407 12.71 -9.70 8.10
C ASN A 407 11.45 -9.87 8.99
N GLU A 408 11.28 -10.97 9.71
CA GLU A 408 10.06 -11.24 10.51
C GLU A 408 9.72 -10.15 11.56
N TYR A 409 10.71 -9.40 12.06
CA TYR A 409 10.50 -8.38 13.08
C TYR A 409 10.89 -6.97 12.62
N SER A 410 9.92 -6.05 12.68
CA SER A 410 10.02 -4.68 12.19
C SER A 410 10.30 -3.70 13.34
N TYR A 411 11.44 -3.88 14.03
CA TYR A 411 11.77 -3.12 15.25
C TYR A 411 11.70 -1.60 15.04
N LEU A 412 12.24 -1.10 13.92
CA LEU A 412 12.34 0.33 13.68
C LEU A 412 10.96 0.98 13.57
N ALA A 413 10.06 0.44 12.74
CA ALA A 413 8.71 0.97 12.63
C ALA A 413 7.91 0.76 13.93
N ASN A 414 8.04 -0.39 14.60
CA ASN A 414 7.35 -0.67 15.87
C ASN A 414 7.64 0.39 16.94
N THR A 415 8.91 0.80 17.10
CA THR A 415 9.29 1.83 18.08
C THR A 415 8.72 3.22 17.77
N LYS A 416 8.36 3.46 16.50
CA LYS A 416 7.84 4.74 16.01
C LYS A 416 6.34 4.73 15.82
N HIS A 417 5.68 3.59 16.04
CA HIS A 417 4.24 3.46 15.82
C HIS A 417 3.48 4.44 16.73
N PRO A 418 2.62 5.32 16.18
CA PRO A 418 1.97 6.40 16.93
C PRO A 418 0.87 5.93 17.92
N LYS A 419 0.66 4.62 18.05
CA LYS A 419 -0.37 3.98 18.91
C LYS A 419 -1.79 4.52 18.68
N ILE A 420 -2.10 4.89 17.44
CA ILE A 420 -3.43 5.25 16.97
C ILE A 420 -3.90 4.21 15.93
N SER A 421 -5.19 4.16 15.64
CA SER A 421 -5.73 3.24 14.63
C SER A 421 -5.08 3.46 13.25
N ILE A 422 -4.86 2.39 12.49
CA ILE A 422 -4.31 2.41 11.12
C ILE A 422 -5.06 3.40 10.21
N SER A 423 -6.39 3.40 10.25
CA SER A 423 -7.23 4.37 9.52
C SER A 423 -6.81 5.82 9.82
N ASN A 424 -6.60 6.16 11.09
CA ASN A 424 -6.10 7.48 11.46
C ASN A 424 -4.69 7.73 10.93
N ILE A 425 -3.76 6.76 11.00
CA ILE A 425 -2.38 6.88 10.47
C ILE A 425 -2.40 7.25 8.98
N ILE A 426 -3.23 6.55 8.21
CA ILE A 426 -3.38 6.77 6.76
C ILE A 426 -4.03 8.14 6.50
N CYS A 427 -5.02 8.51 7.29
CA CYS A 427 -5.78 9.74 7.11
C CYS A 427 -5.23 10.96 7.86
N VAL A 428 -4.04 10.91 8.49
CA VAL A 428 -3.45 11.99 9.32
C VAL A 428 -3.35 13.33 8.58
N ALA A 429 -3.31 13.34 7.24
CA ALA A 429 -3.34 14.57 6.44
C ALA A 429 -4.71 15.27 6.34
N SER A 430 -5.77 14.67 6.88
CA SER A 430 -7.06 15.32 7.04
C SER A 430 -7.10 16.11 8.36
N ASP A 431 -6.77 17.41 8.28
CA ASP A 431 -7.15 18.40 9.28
C ASP A 431 -6.60 18.26 10.72
N HIS A 432 -5.27 18.12 10.88
CA HIS A 432 -4.64 18.45 12.19
C HIS A 432 -4.92 19.90 12.65
N ALA A 433 -5.40 20.78 11.77
CA ALA A 433 -5.87 22.12 12.11
C ALA A 433 -7.23 22.15 12.87
N LYS A 434 -8.07 21.11 12.76
CA LYS A 434 -9.39 21.07 13.43
C LYS A 434 -9.33 20.41 14.81
N LEU A 435 -8.46 19.42 15.03
CA LEU A 435 -8.33 18.77 16.34
C LEU A 435 -7.64 19.64 17.39
N GLN A 436 -6.64 20.45 17.01
CA GLN A 436 -6.01 21.38 17.96
C GLN A 436 -6.93 22.56 18.32
N ARG A 437 -7.70 23.09 17.36
CA ARG A 437 -8.72 24.14 17.63
C ARG A 437 -9.91 23.67 18.47
N ARG A 438 -10.25 22.38 18.45
CA ARG A 438 -11.30 21.80 19.31
C ARG A 438 -10.81 21.54 20.74
N ARG A 439 -9.52 21.25 20.93
CA ARG A 439 -8.91 21.12 22.27
C ARG A 439 -8.73 22.48 22.95
N SER A 440 -8.42 23.55 22.21
CA SER A 440 -8.29 24.90 22.79
C SER A 440 -9.62 25.62 23.07
N LYS A 441 -10.74 25.18 22.50
CA LYS A 441 -12.08 25.79 22.71
C LYS A 441 -12.94 25.09 23.77
N LYS A 442 -12.44 24.03 24.42
CA LYS A 442 -13.22 23.24 25.40
C LYS A 442 -12.86 23.47 26.87
N ASP A 443 -12.14 24.55 27.18
CA ASP A 443 -11.97 25.01 28.56
C ASP A 443 -12.64 26.37 28.78
N PRO A 444 -13.91 26.39 29.25
CA PRO A 444 -14.45 27.54 29.92
C PRO A 444 -14.59 27.26 31.43
N ARG A 445 -13.98 28.15 32.22
CA ARG A 445 -14.24 28.47 33.64
C ARG A 445 -13.17 27.99 34.64
N LYS A 446 -12.33 28.94 35.04
CA LYS A 446 -12.43 29.58 36.38
C LYS A 446 -11.66 30.90 36.38
N ASN A 447 -12.36 31.98 36.06
CA ASN A 447 -12.05 33.31 36.58
C ASN A 447 -12.75 33.44 37.94
N SER A 448 -11.99 33.61 39.01
CA SER A 448 -12.46 34.29 40.22
C SER A 448 -11.35 35.20 40.70
N SER A 449 -11.67 36.49 40.74
CA SER A 449 -10.82 37.63 41.03
C SER A 449 -10.80 38.01 42.51
N SER A 450 -9.73 38.73 42.87
CA SER A 450 -9.50 39.55 44.08
C SER A 450 -9.21 38.76 45.38
N LYS A 451 -8.24 39.13 46.21
CA LYS A 451 -7.89 40.49 46.69
C LYS A 451 -6.39 40.69 46.90
N ARG A 452 -5.98 41.96 46.73
CA ARG A 452 -4.71 42.58 47.14
C ARG A 452 -4.53 42.53 48.67
N GLY A 453 -3.29 42.37 49.13
CA GLY A 453 -2.89 42.54 50.51
C GLY A 453 -1.38 42.78 50.62
N SER A 454 -1.02 44.05 50.54
CA SER A 454 0.11 44.73 51.23
C SER A 454 1.31 43.91 51.76
N ASN A 455 2.48 44.27 51.22
CA ASN A 455 3.81 44.18 51.86
C ASN A 455 3.80 44.82 53.27
N PRO A 456 4.69 44.41 54.20
CA PRO A 456 5.98 45.11 54.26
C PRO A 456 7.23 44.27 54.67
N LYS A 457 8.35 44.69 54.08
CA LYS A 457 9.77 44.81 54.54
C LYS A 457 10.37 43.93 55.66
N ILE A 458 11.71 43.83 55.54
CA ILE A 458 12.78 43.54 56.53
C ILE A 458 13.03 42.02 56.68
N LEU A 459 14.22 41.44 56.46
CA LEU A 459 15.62 41.90 56.48
C LEU A 459 16.42 41.14 55.42
#